data_AF-G7UT20-F1
#
_entry.id   AF-G7UT20-F1
#
_cell.length_a   1.000
_cell.length_b   1.000
_cell.length_c   1.000
_cell.angle_alpha   90.00
_cell.angle_beta   90.00
_cell.angle_gamma   90.00
#
_symmetry.space_group_name_H-M   'P 1'
#
loop_
_entity.id
_entity.type
_entity.pdbx_description
1 polymer ?
#
loop_
_entity_poly.entity_id
_entity_poly.type
_entity_poly.pdbx_seq_one_letter_code
_entity_poly.pdbx_strand_id
1 'polypeptide(L)'
;MLDLMPTDASVLGFSNNWYGEAIATAQEIALRNGLKIRLVSAPAFVATKLEAFLSRGKGDFLSSHDLEDVLNVVDGRPELSQELAAASLGLRQAVAAIISGLLVNPDFTNCLPGLVADAERAGVVLERLHRMAPANERE
;
A
#
# COMPACT_ATOMS: atom_id res chain seq x y z
N MET A 1 -10.64 14.79 10.58
CA MET A 1 -9.36 14.85 11.31
C MET A 1 -8.26 15.04 10.26
N LEU A 2 -7.37 16.02 10.43
CA LEU A 2 -6.25 16.26 9.52
C LEU A 2 -5.04 15.51 10.08
N ASP A 3 -4.49 14.56 9.32
CA ASP A 3 -3.30 13.81 9.71
C ASP A 3 -2.06 14.56 9.19
N LEU A 4 -1.17 14.97 10.09
CA LEU A 4 0.10 15.63 9.75
C LEU A 4 1.22 14.59 9.86
N MET A 5 1.85 14.23 8.75
CA MET A 5 2.99 13.32 8.72
C MET A 5 4.30 14.12 8.59
N PRO A 6 5.06 14.32 9.67
CA PRO A 6 6.32 15.05 9.62
C PRO A 6 7.36 14.25 8.85
N THR A 7 8.20 14.97 8.13
CA THR A 7 9.30 14.40 7.32
C THR A 7 10.50 13.97 8.17
N ASP A 8 10.50 14.32 9.45
CA ASP A 8 11.55 14.02 10.40
C ASP A 8 11.01 13.05 11.48
N ALA A 9 11.61 11.85 11.53
CA ALA A 9 11.25 10.79 12.46
C ALA A 9 11.38 11.20 13.94
N SER A 10 12.18 12.23 14.24
CA SER A 10 12.37 12.75 15.60
C SER A 10 11.20 13.59 16.12
N VAL A 11 10.26 14.00 15.25
CA VAL A 11 9.22 14.98 15.59
C VAL A 11 7.96 14.34 16.21
N LEU A 12 7.68 13.05 15.97
CA LEU A 12 6.46 12.39 16.49
C LEU A 12 6.68 10.99 17.09
N GLY A 13 7.91 10.46 17.16
CA GLY A 13 8.18 9.17 17.79
C GLY A 13 7.69 7.94 16.99
N PHE A 14 7.29 8.13 15.73
CA PHE A 14 6.98 7.07 14.78
C PHE A 14 7.79 7.29 13.51
N SER A 15 8.65 6.34 13.16
CA SER A 15 9.41 6.34 11.91
C SER A 15 8.74 5.39 10.91
N ASN A 16 8.00 5.94 9.94
CA ASN A 16 7.66 5.16 8.76
C ASN A 16 8.89 5.16 7.85
N ASN A 17 9.47 3.99 7.60
CA ASN A 17 10.73 3.88 6.86
C ASN A 17 10.60 4.38 5.42
N TRP A 18 9.37 4.49 4.91
CA TRP A 18 9.07 4.88 3.54
C TRP A 18 8.85 6.37 3.34
N TYR A 19 8.84 7.21 4.39
CA TYR A 19 8.64 8.66 4.19
C TYR A 19 9.74 9.30 3.36
N GLY A 20 11.00 8.87 3.52
CA GLY A 20 12.11 9.35 2.68
C GLY A 20 11.89 9.04 1.20
N GLU A 21 11.52 7.81 0.88
CA GLU A 21 11.22 7.37 -0.49
C GLU A 21 9.94 8.01 -1.03
N ALA A 22 8.92 8.21 -0.19
CA ALA A 22 7.69 8.90 -0.54
C ALA A 22 7.94 10.34 -0.99
N ILE A 23 8.79 11.08 -0.27
CA ILE A 23 9.16 12.46 -0.62
C ILE A 23 10.04 12.49 -1.88
N ALA A 24 11.01 11.57 -1.98
CA ALA A 24 11.93 11.50 -3.11
C ALA A 24 11.22 11.15 -4.42
N THR A 25 10.19 10.30 -4.36
CA THR A 25 9.41 9.86 -5.52
C THR A 25 8.15 10.70 -5.76
N ALA A 26 7.86 11.69 -4.91
CA ALA A 26 6.67 12.52 -5.04
C ALA A 26 6.73 13.35 -6.33
N GLN A 27 5.73 13.16 -7.20
CA GLN A 27 5.63 13.82 -8.49
C GLN A 27 4.78 15.08 -8.40
N GLU A 28 5.19 16.13 -9.12
CA GLU A 28 4.39 17.34 -9.24
C GLU A 28 3.24 17.12 -10.22
N ILE A 29 2.00 17.32 -9.76
CA ILE A 29 0.80 17.19 -10.58
C ILE A 29 0.02 18.50 -10.56
N ALA A 30 -0.37 18.95 -11.75
CA ALA A 30 -1.25 20.11 -11.90
C ALA A 30 -2.72 19.70 -11.76
N LEU A 31 -3.42 20.35 -10.84
CA LEU A 31 -4.86 20.23 -10.66
C LEU A 31 -5.60 21.18 -11.62
N ARG A 32 -6.92 20.98 -11.79
CA ARG A 32 -7.76 21.70 -12.76
C ARG A 32 -7.75 23.23 -12.64
N ASN A 33 -7.38 23.77 -11.49
CA ASN A 33 -7.29 25.21 -11.22
C ASN A 33 -5.87 25.78 -11.35
N GLY A 34 -4.92 25.02 -11.92
CA GLY A 34 -3.51 25.42 -12.02
C GLY A 34 -2.72 25.27 -10.72
N LEU A 35 -3.35 24.78 -9.64
CA LEU A 35 -2.64 24.45 -8.41
C LEU A 35 -1.75 23.23 -8.65
N LYS A 36 -0.50 23.33 -8.20
CA LYS A 36 0.44 22.21 -8.26
C LYS A 36 0.56 21.57 -6.89
N ILE A 37 0.46 20.24 -6.86
CA ILE A 37 0.67 19.45 -5.64
C ILE A 37 1.83 18.49 -5.85
N ARG A 38 2.51 18.12 -4.77
CA ARG A 38 3.43 16.97 -4.77
C ARG A 38 2.67 15.75 -4.31
N LEU A 39 2.36 14.86 -5.24
CA LEU A 39 1.67 13.60 -4.96
C LEU A 39 2.70 12.50 -4.74
N VAL A 40 2.61 11.83 -3.60
CA VAL A 40 3.41 10.62 -3.30
C VAL A 40 3.16 9.55 -4.36
N SER A 41 4.20 8.79 -4.72
CA SER A 41 4.05 7.66 -5.63
C SER A 41 3.15 6.57 -5.04
N ALA A 42 2.41 5.86 -5.90
CA ALA A 42 1.51 4.80 -5.44
C ALA A 42 2.26 3.67 -4.68
N PRO A 43 3.45 3.20 -5.12
CA PRO A 43 4.25 2.24 -4.36
C PRO A 43 4.61 2.73 -2.94
N ALA A 44 5.04 3.98 -2.81
CA ALA A 44 5.39 4.55 -1.51
C ALA A 44 4.17 4.73 -0.61
N PHE A 45 3.02 5.17 -1.17
CA PHE A 45 1.77 5.23 -0.42
C PHE A 45 1.38 3.85 0.13
N VAL A 46 1.36 2.81 -0.71
CA VAL A 46 1.03 1.45 -0.31
C VAL A 46 1.99 0.94 0.77
N ALA A 47 3.29 1.15 0.62
CA ALA A 47 4.28 0.76 1.61
C ALA A 47 4.02 1.44 2.97
N THR A 48 3.73 2.75 2.98
CA THR A 48 3.45 3.47 4.22
C THR A 48 2.21 2.93 4.94
N LYS A 49 1.16 2.59 4.19
CA LYS A 49 -0.10 2.07 4.73
C LYS A 49 0.03 0.64 5.24
N LEU A 50 0.77 -0.22 4.53
CA LEU A 50 1.06 -1.57 5.01
C LEU A 50 1.88 -1.55 6.31
N GLU A 51 2.84 -0.64 6.46
CA GLU A 51 3.59 -0.48 7.71
C GLU A 51 2.69 0.02 8.86
N ALA A 52 1.78 0.97 8.58
CA ALA A 52 0.79 1.42 9.54
C ALA A 52 -0.14 0.28 9.99
N PHE A 53 -0.62 -0.53 9.04
CA PHE A 53 -1.40 -1.73 9.32
C PHE A 53 -0.67 -2.71 10.24
N LEU A 54 0.62 -3.01 10.00
CA LEU A 54 1.37 -3.90 10.88
C LEU A 54 1.56 -3.33 12.30
N SER A 55 1.80 -2.03 12.41
CA SER A 55 2.04 -1.38 13.70
C SER A 55 0.77 -1.25 14.56
N ARG A 56 -0.40 -1.10 13.94
CA ARG A 56 -1.68 -0.83 14.62
C ARG A 56 -2.64 -2.00 14.62
N GLY A 57 -2.58 -2.84 13.58
CA GLY A 57 -3.70 -3.68 13.13
C GLY A 57 -4.04 -4.88 13.99
N LYS A 58 -3.15 -5.36 14.88
CA LYS A 58 -3.40 -6.53 15.78
C LYS A 58 -4.03 -7.78 15.10
N GLY A 59 -3.99 -7.90 13.78
CA GLY A 59 -4.65 -8.96 13.02
C GLY A 59 -6.14 -8.76 12.70
N ASP A 60 -6.72 -7.57 12.98
CA ASP A 60 -8.09 -7.24 12.57
C ASP A 60 -8.10 -6.63 11.16
N PHE A 61 -8.50 -7.43 10.18
CA PHE A 61 -8.61 -7.00 8.79
C PHE A 61 -9.83 -6.10 8.56
N LEU A 62 -10.94 -6.36 9.25
CA LEU A 62 -12.25 -5.77 8.96
C LEU A 62 -12.37 -4.32 9.43
N SER A 63 -11.63 -3.95 10.47
CA SER A 63 -11.62 -2.56 10.99
C SER A 63 -10.42 -1.75 10.53
N SER A 64 -9.54 -2.32 9.70
CA SER A 64 -8.30 -1.67 9.27
C SER A 64 -8.52 -0.71 8.11
N HIS A 65 -8.63 0.58 8.42
CA HIS A 65 -8.64 1.63 7.40
C HIS A 65 -7.37 1.67 6.55
N ASP A 66 -6.21 1.31 7.13
CA ASP A 66 -4.96 1.27 6.36
C ASP A 66 -4.98 0.16 5.30
N LEU A 67 -5.61 -0.98 5.60
CA LEU A 67 -5.78 -2.07 4.63
C LEU A 67 -6.82 -1.70 3.57
N GLU A 68 -7.93 -1.08 3.96
CA GLU A 68 -8.95 -0.55 3.04
C GLU A 68 -8.34 0.41 2.00
N ASP A 69 -7.52 1.38 2.46
CA ASP A 69 -6.81 2.31 1.58
C ASP A 69 -5.90 1.59 0.58
N VAL A 70 -5.18 0.55 1.03
CA VAL A 70 -4.32 -0.27 0.15
C VAL A 70 -5.16 -0.98 -0.90
N LEU A 71 -6.25 -1.65 -0.51
CA LEU A 71 -7.11 -2.39 -1.44
C LEU A 71 -7.77 -1.48 -2.47
N ASN A 72 -8.18 -0.27 -2.07
CA ASN A 72 -8.70 0.74 -2.98
C ASN A 72 -7.68 1.17 -4.04
N VAL A 73 -6.40 1.34 -3.66
CA VAL A 73 -5.34 1.66 -4.63
C VAL A 73 -5.02 0.46 -5.53
N VAL A 74 -4.96 -0.76 -4.97
CA VAL A 74 -4.76 -1.99 -5.74
C VAL A 74 -5.87 -2.17 -6.77
N ASP A 75 -7.11 -1.85 -6.40
CA ASP A 75 -8.27 -1.96 -7.27
C ASP A 75 -8.34 -0.86 -8.34
N GLY A 76 -8.03 0.38 -7.94
CA GLY A 76 -8.13 1.56 -8.80
C GLY A 76 -6.94 1.78 -9.74
N ARG A 77 -5.79 1.12 -9.51
CA ARG A 77 -4.54 1.36 -10.23
C ARG A 77 -3.94 0.07 -10.83
N PRO A 78 -4.36 -0.35 -12.03
CA PRO A 78 -3.84 -1.55 -12.70
C PRO A 78 -2.31 -1.56 -12.88
N GLU A 79 -1.70 -0.38 -13.01
CA GLU A 79 -0.26 -0.20 -13.24
C GLU A 79 0.59 -0.39 -11.98
N LEU A 80 -0.03 -0.52 -10.80
CA LEU A 80 0.67 -0.54 -9.51
C LEU A 80 1.74 -1.63 -9.42
N SER A 81 1.50 -2.80 -9.99
CA SER A 81 2.49 -3.89 -10.01
C SER A 81 3.74 -3.53 -10.83
N GLN A 82 3.57 -2.82 -11.95
CA GLN A 82 4.68 -2.34 -12.78
C GLN A 82 5.44 -1.21 -12.08
N GLU A 83 4.71 -0.30 -11.42
CA GLU A 83 5.33 0.77 -10.63
C GLU A 83 6.12 0.23 -9.44
N LEU A 84 5.62 -0.81 -8.76
CA LEU A 84 6.35 -1.54 -7.72
C LEU A 84 7.59 -2.23 -8.26
N ALA A 85 7.53 -2.78 -9.48
CA ALA A 85 8.70 -3.38 -10.11
C ALA A 85 9.83 -2.36 -10.39
N ALA A 86 9.46 -1.10 -10.64
CA ALA A 86 10.37 0.02 -10.86
C ALA A 86 10.78 0.76 -9.57
N ALA A 87 10.15 0.47 -8.43
CA ALA A 87 10.49 1.06 -7.13
C ALA A 87 11.82 0.53 -6.58
N SER A 88 12.29 1.07 -5.45
CA SER A 88 13.50 0.59 -4.82
C SER A 88 13.37 -0.89 -4.45
N LEU A 89 14.49 -1.63 -4.48
CA LEU A 89 14.50 -3.05 -4.13
C LEU A 89 13.94 -3.29 -2.72
N GLY A 90 14.30 -2.42 -1.76
CA GLY A 90 13.83 -2.50 -0.39
C GLY A 90 12.32 -2.33 -0.28
N LEU A 91 11.74 -1.32 -0.95
CA LEU A 91 10.30 -1.08 -0.96
C LEU A 91 9.56 -2.26 -1.57
N ARG A 92 10.02 -2.73 -2.73
CA ARG A 92 9.43 -3.87 -3.41
C ARG A 92 9.42 -5.12 -2.54
N GLN A 93 10.54 -5.43 -1.89
CA GLN A 93 10.65 -6.60 -1.00
C GLN A 93 9.76 -6.48 0.23
N ALA A 94 9.69 -5.30 0.84
CA ALA A 94 8.85 -5.09 2.02
C ALA A 94 7.36 -5.23 1.68
N VAL A 95 6.89 -4.58 0.60
CA VAL A 95 5.51 -4.70 0.13
C VAL A 95 5.16 -6.16 -0.21
N ALA A 96 6.03 -6.83 -0.96
CA ALA A 96 5.84 -8.23 -1.32
C ALA A 96 5.75 -9.14 -0.09
N ALA A 97 6.64 -8.98 0.89
CA ALA A 97 6.62 -9.79 2.11
C ALA A 97 5.32 -9.65 2.91
N ILE A 98 4.81 -8.42 3.06
CA ILE A 98 3.56 -8.16 3.79
C ILE A 98 2.37 -8.76 3.04
N ILE A 99 2.29 -8.51 1.73
CA ILE A 99 1.20 -9.04 0.89
C ILE A 99 1.24 -10.57 0.84
N SER A 100 2.41 -11.20 0.71
CA SER A 100 2.52 -12.66 0.80
C SER A 100 2.00 -13.18 2.15
N GLY A 101 2.31 -12.50 3.26
CA GLY A 101 1.78 -12.86 4.58
C GLY A 101 0.25 -12.80 4.65
N LEU A 102 -0.36 -11.79 4.02
CA LEU A 102 -1.81 -11.67 3.91
C LEU A 102 -2.41 -12.81 3.06
N LEU A 103 -1.82 -13.09 1.89
CA LEU A 103 -2.31 -14.09 0.94
C LEU A 103 -2.22 -15.53 1.46
N VAL A 104 -1.28 -15.82 2.36
CA VAL A 104 -1.17 -17.13 3.03
C VAL A 104 -2.26 -17.32 4.09
N ASN A 105 -2.88 -16.24 4.59
CA ASN A 105 -3.95 -16.33 5.58
C ASN A 105 -5.30 -16.59 4.88
N PRO A 106 -5.94 -17.76 5.08
CA PRO A 106 -7.25 -18.06 4.49
C PRO A 106 -8.35 -17.08 4.92
N ASP A 107 -8.28 -16.55 6.14
CA ASP A 107 -9.28 -15.62 6.66
C ASP A 107 -9.25 -14.30 5.87
N PHE A 108 -8.06 -13.85 5.45
CA PHE A 108 -7.95 -12.67 4.61
C PHE A 108 -8.66 -12.88 3.26
N THR A 109 -8.39 -14.00 2.59
CA THR A 109 -9.01 -14.33 1.30
C THR A 109 -10.53 -14.48 1.43
N ASN A 110 -11.00 -15.08 2.53
CA ASN A 110 -12.43 -15.25 2.80
C ASN A 110 -13.14 -13.91 3.08
N CYS A 111 -12.47 -12.97 3.75
CA CYS A 111 -13.03 -11.66 4.06
C CYS A 111 -12.83 -10.62 2.94
N LEU A 112 -11.95 -10.87 1.97
CA LEU A 112 -11.59 -9.92 0.90
C LEU A 112 -12.82 -9.33 0.17
N PRO A 113 -13.87 -10.08 -0.19
CA PRO A 113 -15.07 -9.51 -0.82
C PRO A 113 -15.79 -8.46 0.04
N GLY A 114 -15.65 -8.52 1.36
CA GLY A 114 -16.20 -7.54 2.29
C GLY A 114 -15.27 -6.37 2.61
N LEU A 115 -14.01 -6.42 2.14
CA LEU A 115 -13.01 -5.37 2.34
C LEU A 115 -12.85 -4.46 1.11
N VAL A 116 -13.31 -4.91 -0.06
CA VAL A 116 -13.31 -4.13 -1.29
C VAL A 116 -14.62 -3.37 -1.44
N ALA A 117 -14.59 -2.18 -2.06
CA ALA A 117 -15.78 -1.37 -2.25
C ALA A 117 -16.87 -2.05 -3.11
N ASP A 118 -16.45 -2.91 -4.04
CA ASP A 118 -17.31 -3.73 -4.88
C ASP A 118 -16.86 -5.20 -4.80
N ALA A 119 -17.70 -6.05 -4.23
CA ALA A 119 -17.42 -7.47 -4.02
C ALA A 119 -17.14 -8.23 -5.33
N GLU A 120 -17.70 -7.80 -6.47
CA GLU A 120 -17.43 -8.42 -7.76
C GLU A 120 -15.96 -8.23 -8.20
N ARG A 121 -15.31 -7.18 -7.68
CA ARG A 121 -13.91 -6.85 -7.98
C ARG A 121 -12.92 -7.60 -7.10
N ALA A 122 -13.38 -8.34 -6.08
CA ALA A 122 -12.51 -9.09 -5.17
C ALA A 122 -11.56 -10.04 -5.90
N GLY A 123 -12.03 -10.71 -6.96
CA GLY A 123 -11.19 -11.58 -7.78
C GLY A 123 -10.08 -10.82 -8.53
N VAL A 124 -10.39 -9.63 -9.05
CA VAL A 124 -9.40 -8.75 -9.72
C VAL A 124 -8.37 -8.23 -8.72
N VAL A 125 -8.81 -7.81 -7.53
CA VAL A 125 -7.93 -7.36 -6.45
C VAL A 125 -7.00 -8.48 -6.02
N LEU A 126 -7.52 -9.68 -5.79
CA LEU A 126 -6.73 -10.85 -5.40
C LEU A 126 -5.64 -11.17 -6.44
N GLU A 127 -6.00 -11.14 -7.73
CA GLU A 127 -5.07 -11.37 -8.83
C GLU A 127 -3.94 -10.33 -8.87
N ARG A 128 -4.27 -9.05 -8.62
CA ARG A 128 -3.25 -7.98 -8.54
C ARG A 128 -2.35 -8.11 -7.32
N LEU A 129 -2.89 -8.50 -6.16
CA LEU A 129 -2.10 -8.79 -4.97
C LEU A 129 -1.07 -9.90 -5.23
N HIS A 130 -1.46 -10.96 -5.95
CA HIS A 130 -0.52 -12.00 -6.39
C HIS A 130 0.59 -11.49 -7.30
N ARG A 131 0.30 -10.54 -8.21
CA ARG A 131 1.34 -9.92 -9.07
C ARG A 131 2.31 -9.04 -8.27
N MET A 132 1.85 -8.42 -7.19
CA MET A 132 2.67 -7.57 -6.32
C MET A 132 3.57 -8.40 -5.40
N ALA A 133 3.21 -9.65 -5.15
CA ALA A 133 3.93 -10.58 -4.29
C ALA A 133 4.07 -11.94 -4.97
N PRO A 134 4.85 -12.01 -6.08
CA PRO A 134 5.07 -13.28 -6.76
C PRO A 134 5.71 -14.26 -5.77
N ALA A 135 5.20 -15.49 -5.73
CA ALA A 135 5.84 -16.55 -4.97
C ALA A 135 7.26 -16.72 -5.53
N ASN A 136 8.27 -16.32 -4.75
CA ASN A 136 9.64 -16.70 -5.07
C ASN A 136 9.68 -18.23 -4.97
N GLU A 137 9.72 -18.90 -6.11
CA GLU A 137 10.26 -20.26 -6.17
C GLU A 137 11.65 -20.18 -5.52
N ARG A 138 11.76 -20.75 -4.32
CA ARG A 138 13.04 -20.86 -3.64
C ARG A 138 13.88 -21.82 -4.49
N GLU A 139 14.87 -21.31 -5.20
CA GLU A 139 16.02 -22.11 -5.68
C GLU A 139 16.79 -22.72 -4.51
#